data_AF-A0A3C1SPY6-F1
#
_entry.id   AF-A0A3C1SPY6-F1
#
_cell.length_a   1.000
_cell.length_b   1.000
_cell.length_c   1.000
_cell.angle_alpha   90.00
_cell.angle_beta   90.00
_cell.angle_gamma   90.00
#
_symmetry.space_group_name_H-M   'P 1'
#
loop_
_entity.id
_entity.type
_entity.pdbx_description
1 polymer ?
#
loop_
_entity_poly.entity_id
_entity_poly.type
_entity_poly.pdbx_seq_one_letter_code
_entity_poly.pdbx_strand_id
1 'polypeptide(L)' 'MHDETKTIVSARMLGFALGNIDLGRVQRRVESGEVPQPDAYVAGRRARAWTLAAIRRWNPLIADRIILIESAPSAA' A
#
# COMPACT_ATOMS: atom_id res chain seq x y z
N MET A 1 1.97 -15.83 -12.09
CA MET A 1 0.64 -15.32 -11.68
C MET A 1 0.83 -14.65 -10.33
N HIS A 2 0.83 -13.31 -10.27
CA HIS A 2 1.05 -12.57 -9.03
C HIS A 2 -0.28 -12.57 -8.25
N ASP A 3 -0.33 -13.20 -7.07
CA ASP A 3 -1.54 -13.31 -6.26
C ASP A 3 -1.76 -12.00 -5.49
N GLU A 4 -2.42 -11.03 -6.12
CA GLU A 4 -2.60 -9.67 -5.60
C GLU A 4 -3.38 -9.60 -4.28
N THR A 5 -4.14 -10.64 -3.96
CA THR A 5 -4.86 -10.80 -2.69
C THR A 5 -3.94 -11.19 -1.53
N LYS A 6 -2.75 -11.71 -1.81
CA LYS A 6 -1.73 -12.07 -0.80
C LYS A 6 -0.62 -11.03 -0.69
N THR A 7 -0.48 -10.15 -1.67
CA THR A 7 0.50 -9.06 -1.65
C THR A 7 0.08 -7.98 -0.65
N ILE A 8 0.86 -7.84 0.42
CA ILE A 8 0.63 -6.88 1.49
C ILE A 8 1.34 -5.57 1.16
N VAL A 9 0.56 -4.49 1.05
CA VAL A 9 1.04 -3.13 0.88
C VAL A 9 1.16 -2.47 2.26
N SER A 10 2.40 -2.12 2.62
CA SER A 10 2.66 -1.35 3.85
C SER A 10 2.38 0.14 3.64
N ALA A 11 2.13 0.87 4.73
CA ALA A 11 1.96 2.34 4.69
C ALA A 11 3.17 3.05 4.06
N ARG A 12 4.38 2.49 4.20
CA ARG A 12 5.60 3.02 3.59
C ARG A 12 5.58 2.87 2.06
N MET A 13 5.23 1.68 1.57
CA MET A 13 5.09 1.44 0.12
C MET A 13 4.03 2.35 -0.50
N LEU A 14 2.89 2.49 0.17
CA LEU A 14 1.82 3.37 -0.25
C LEU A 14 2.28 4.84 -0.25
N GLY A 15 3.01 5.27 0.78
CA GLY A 15 3.61 6.61 0.86
C GLY A 15 4.57 6.91 -0.28
N PHE A 16 5.43 5.94 -0.65
CA PHE A 16 6.30 6.06 -1.83
C PHE A 16 5.51 6.15 -3.13
N ALA A 17 4.52 5.27 -3.31
CA ALA A 17 3.67 5.25 -4.50
C ALA A 17 2.82 6.53 -4.66
N LEU A 18 2.48 7.20 -3.55
CA LEU A 18 1.79 8.49 -3.56
C LEU A 18 2.72 9.69 -3.81
N GLY A 19 4.03 9.46 -3.95
CA GLY A 19 5.02 10.50 -4.24
C GLY A 19 5.87 10.92 -3.04
N ASN A 20 6.50 9.96 -2.35
CA ASN A 20 7.42 10.18 -1.21
C ASN A 20 6.76 10.88 -0.02
N ILE A 21 5.60 10.39 0.39
CA ILE A 21 4.85 10.93 1.51
C ILE A 21 5.23 10.19 2.80
N ASP A 22 5.54 10.93 3.88
CA ASP A 22 5.76 10.37 5.22
C ASP A 22 4.52 9.65 5.77
N LEU A 23 4.75 8.66 6.65
CA LEU A 23 3.70 7.84 7.27
C LEU A 23 2.57 8.66 7.90
N GLY A 24 2.90 9.77 8.58
CA GLY A 24 1.89 10.63 9.22
C GLY A 24 0.97 11.35 8.24
N ARG A 25 1.41 11.56 6.99
CA ARG A 25 0.60 12.20 5.94
C ARG A 25 -0.22 11.15 5.18
N VAL A 26 0.24 9.90 5.08
CA VAL A 26 -0.61 8.76 4.68
C VAL A 26 -1.76 8.57 5.68
N GLN A 27 -1.46 8.58 6.99
CA GLN A 27 -2.45 8.42 8.05
C GLN A 27 -3.54 9.51 8.00
N ARG A 28 -3.16 10.79 7.82
CA ARG A 28 -4.13 11.88 7.63
C ARG A 28 -5.01 11.70 6.40
N ARG A 29 -4.44 11.20 5.30
CA ARG A 29 -5.22 10.91 4.08
C ARG A 29 -6.22 9.79 4.29
N VAL A 30 -5.85 8.76 5.06
CA VAL A 30 -6.76 7.70 5.48
C VAL A 30 -7.91 8.24 6.33
N GLU A 31 -7.60 9.12 7.28
CA GLU A 31 -8.61 9.78 8.15
C GLU A 31 -9.55 10.71 7.36
N SER A 32 -9.02 11.40 6.35
CA SER A 32 -9.81 12.27 5.45
C SER A 32 -10.64 11.51 4.40
N GLY A 33 -10.40 10.20 4.23
CA GLY A 33 -11.03 9.38 3.18
C GLY A 33 -10.38 9.47 1.80
N GLU A 34 -9.30 10.25 1.62
CA GLU A 34 -8.52 10.31 0.37
C GLU A 34 -7.84 8.96 0.04
N VAL A 35 -7.47 8.19 1.06
CA VAL A 35 -6.86 6.85 0.92
C VAL A 35 -7.76 5.84 1.64
N PRO A 36 -7.99 4.64 1.08
CA PRO A 36 -8.84 3.63 1.71
C PRO A 36 -8.30 3.25 3.10
N GLN A 37 -9.20 2.80 3.99
CA GLN A 37 -8.78 2.22 5.26
C GLN A 37 -7.98 0.92 5.02
N PRO A 38 -6.91 0.68 5.77
CA PRO A 38 -6.17 -0.58 5.72
C PRO A 38 -7.03 -1.75 6.24
N ASP A 39 -6.83 -2.93 5.67
CA ASP A 39 -7.43 -4.16 6.14
C ASP A 39 -6.97 -4.45 7.58
N ALA A 40 -7.93 -4.64 8.49
CA ALA A 40 -7.66 -4.69 9.93
C ALA A 40 -6.93 -5.96 10.38
N TYR A 41 -6.82 -6.99 9.52
CA TYR A 41 -6.36 -8.30 9.93
C TYR A 41 -5.54 -9.00 8.84
N VAL A 42 -4.22 -8.83 8.89
CA VAL A 42 -3.32 -9.69 8.12
C VAL A 42 -2.54 -10.57 9.10
N ALA A 43 -2.99 -11.82 9.20
CA ALA A 43 -2.32 -12.98 9.79
C ALA A 43 -1.26 -12.68 10.87
N GLY A 44 -1.69 -12.32 12.09
CA GLY A 44 -0.83 -12.29 13.27
C GLY A 44 0.11 -11.09 13.40
N ARG A 45 0.12 -10.12 12.46
CA ARG A 45 0.76 -8.82 12.67
C ARG A 45 -0.29 -7.78 13.04
N ARG A 46 -0.07 -7.11 14.17
CA ARG A 46 -0.85 -5.95 14.67
C ARG A 46 -0.83 -4.72 13.73
N ALA A 47 -0.19 -4.83 12.56
CA ALA A 47 0.00 -3.73 11.63
C ALA A 47 -1.17 -3.69 10.64
N ARG A 48 -1.95 -2.62 10.72
CA ARG A 48 -2.91 -2.22 9.70
C ARG A 48 -2.20 -2.13 8.33
N ALA A 49 -2.57 -2.96 7.37
CA ALA A 49 -1.97 -2.99 6.04
C ALA A 49 -3.04 -3.14 4.96
N TRP A 50 -2.72 -2.78 3.72
CA TRP A 50 -3.64 -2.94 2.59
C TRP A 50 -3.26 -4.18 1.79
N THR A 51 -4.23 -4.79 1.12
CA THR A 51 -3.93 -5.71 0.01
C THR A 51 -3.69 -4.93 -1.28
N LEU A 52 -2.82 -5.43 -2.16
CA LEU A 52 -2.63 -4.85 -3.48
C LEU A 52 -3.94 -4.83 -4.28
N ALA A 53 -4.76 -5.87 -4.13
CA ALA A 53 -6.11 -5.93 -4.68
C ALA A 53 -7.01 -4.75 -4.21
N ALA A 54 -6.99 -4.40 -2.91
CA ALA A 54 -7.74 -3.27 -2.39
C ALA A 54 -7.24 -1.94 -2.97
N ILE A 55 -5.91 -1.75 -3.05
CA ILE A 55 -5.32 -0.56 -3.66
C ILE A 55 -5.66 -0.47 -5.15
N ARG A 56 -5.61 -1.57 -5.89
CA ARG A 56 -5.94 -1.59 -7.32
C ARG A 56 -7.40 -1.26 -7.60
N ARG A 57 -8.33 -1.68 -6.73
CA ARG A 57 -9.74 -1.28 -6.82
C ARG A 57 -9.96 0.21 -6.58
N TRP A 58 -9.17 0.81 -5.69
CA TRP A 58 -9.24 2.24 -5.39
C TRP A 58 -8.55 3.09 -6.46
N ASN A 59 -7.31 2.76 -6.81
CA ASN A 59 -6.50 3.49 -7.78
C ASN A 59 -5.49 2.55 -8.50
N PRO A 60 -5.77 2.13 -9.75
CA PRO A 60 -4.90 1.23 -10.51
C PRO A 60 -3.49 1.77 -10.73
N LEU A 61 -3.33 3.09 -10.94
CA LEU A 61 -2.02 3.71 -11.17
C LEU A 61 -1.13 3.62 -9.92
N ILE A 62 -1.72 3.75 -8.73
CA ILE A 62 -0.98 3.59 -7.48
C ILE A 62 -0.59 2.12 -7.28
N ALA A 63 -1.45 1.17 -7.63
CA ALA A 63 -1.12 -0.24 -7.60
C ALA A 63 0.05 -0.58 -8.55
N ASP A 64 0.05 -0.05 -9.77
CA ASP A 64 1.16 -0.23 -10.72
C ASP A 64 2.48 0.33 -10.17
N ARG A 65 2.44 1.52 -9.54
CA ARG A 65 3.62 2.09 -8.88
C ARG A 65 4.11 1.21 -7.72
N ILE A 66 3.21 0.62 -6.93
CA ILE A 66 3.58 -0.30 -5.86
C ILE A 66 4.27 -1.54 -6.43
N ILE A 67 3.74 -2.12 -7.51
CA ILE A 67 4.36 -3.27 -8.19
C ILE A 67 5.77 -2.92 -8.67
N LEU A 68 5.97 -1.72 -9.23
CA LEU A 68 7.28 -1.24 -9.65
C LEU A 68 8.24 -1.07 -8.45
N ILE A 69 7.74 -0.57 -7.31
CA ILE A 69 8.53 -0.42 -6.08
C ILE A 69 8.92 -1.79 -5.52
N GLU A 70 8.02 -2.78 -5.51
CA GLU A 70 8.33 -4.14 -5.05
C GLU A 70 9.26 -4.89 -5.99
N SER A 71 9.15 -4.64 -7.29
CA SER A 71 9.99 -5.28 -8.32
C SER A 71 11.36 -4.62 -8.47
N ALA A 72 11.55 -3.42 -7.90
CA ALA A 72 12.84 -2.76 -7.91
C ALA A 72 13.83 -3.60 -7.11
N PRO A 73 14.93 -4.10 -7.71
CA PRO A 73 15.97 -4.75 -6.94
C PRO A 73 16.44 -3.75 -5.90
N SER A 74 16.38 -4.14 -4.62
CA SER A 74 16.99 -3.38 -3.53
C SER A 74 18.45 -3.19 -3.93
N ALA A 75 18.81 -2.00 -4.38
CA ALA A 75 20.19 -1.67 -4.70
C ALA A 75 21.00 -1.90 -3.42
N ALA A 76 21.84 -2.93 -3.48
CA ALA A 76 22.78 -3.31 -2.43
C ALA A 76 23.86 -2.24 -2.26
#